data_AF-A0A250IFH2-F1
#
_entry.id   AF-A0A250IFH2-F1
#
_cell.length_a   1.000
_cell.length_b   1.000
_cell.length_c   1.000
_cell.angle_alpha   90.00
_cell.angle_beta   90.00
_cell.angle_gamma   90.00
#
_symmetry.space_group_name_H-M   'P 1'
#
loop_
_entity.id
_entity.type
_entity.pdbx_description
1 polymer ?
#
loop_
_entity_poly.entity_id
_entity_poly.type
_entity_poly.pdbx_seq_one_letter_code
_entity_poly.pdbx_strand_id
1 'polypeptide(L)'
;MNQTSAMAAPVKPMVPLWDVLLRIRQDILSRASGPYLHIGMPDVEWVTCFVLGYGECLRHGGVREGTDVLFGEWFRDVRKAWPGQGWGPAYLREFQGDQTRALLKYLDYVAEFRELSPEALAAIPWYSQGQHPATMTPSWVPAHRPKPTLDLLLEIRREIGDVPGRLGLFIGTVDVRRMAGFIDGYRLCLALAGTRDEEYARFERWLHEAKALPPGAEWPQPFLQVCGGDSEQAIRRLLGFAAEFRSN
;
A
#
# COMPACT_ATOMS: atom_id res chain seq x y z
N MET A 1 -38.66 17.55 -21.25
CA MET A 1 -37.48 18.00 -20.48
C MET A 1 -36.47 16.86 -20.49
N ASN A 2 -35.46 16.94 -21.35
CA ASN A 2 -34.41 15.93 -21.44
C ASN A 2 -33.46 16.11 -20.25
N GLN A 3 -33.42 15.12 -19.36
CA GLN A 3 -32.35 15.00 -18.38
C GLN A 3 -31.08 14.61 -19.14
N THR A 4 -30.20 15.58 -19.37
CA THR A 4 -28.80 15.34 -19.70
C THR A 4 -28.19 14.52 -18.57
N SER A 5 -28.01 13.22 -18.83
CA SER A 5 -27.15 12.35 -18.05
C SER A 5 -25.76 13.00 -18.03
N ALA A 6 -25.35 13.53 -16.87
CA ALA A 6 -24.01 14.02 -16.69
C ALA A 6 -23.07 12.83 -16.91
N MET A 7 -22.39 12.81 -18.06
CA MET A 7 -21.36 11.80 -18.35
C MET A 7 -20.36 11.83 -17.19
N ALA A 8 -20.28 10.72 -16.46
CA ALA A 8 -19.26 10.53 -15.44
C ALA A 8 -17.90 10.79 -16.09
N ALA A 9 -17.08 11.65 -15.46
CA ALA A 9 -15.75 11.96 -15.96
C ALA A 9 -14.97 10.65 -16.23
N PRO A 10 -14.22 10.57 -17.34
CA PRO A 10 -13.46 9.36 -17.66
C PRO A 10 -12.51 9.03 -16.52
N VAL A 11 -12.56 7.78 -16.06
CA VAL A 11 -11.68 7.34 -14.96
C VAL A 11 -10.24 7.34 -15.47
N LYS A 12 -9.37 8.09 -14.78
CA LYS A 12 -7.95 8.17 -15.13
C LYS A 12 -7.31 6.79 -14.96
N PRO A 13 -6.42 6.36 -15.87
CA PRO A 13 -5.64 5.14 -15.67
C PRO A 13 -4.89 5.19 -14.33
N MET A 14 -4.89 4.08 -13.61
CA MET A 14 -4.10 3.90 -12.40
C MET A 14 -2.62 3.76 -12.77
N VAL A 15 -1.73 4.22 -11.89
CA VAL A 15 -0.28 4.15 -12.12
C VAL A 15 0.23 2.78 -11.64
N PRO A 16 1.06 2.06 -12.41
CA PRO A 16 1.67 0.81 -11.96
C PRO A 16 2.46 1.00 -10.66
N LEU A 17 2.29 0.08 -9.70
CA LEU A 17 3.01 0.14 -8.42
C LEU A 17 4.52 0.19 -8.61
N TRP A 18 5.05 -0.59 -9.55
CA TRP A 18 6.49 -0.64 -9.79
C TRP A 18 7.06 0.67 -10.32
N ASP A 19 6.29 1.48 -11.05
CA ASP A 19 6.71 2.83 -11.46
C ASP A 19 6.79 3.78 -10.25
N VAL A 20 5.85 3.65 -9.31
CA VAL A 20 5.88 4.40 -8.04
C VAL A 20 7.11 4.00 -7.24
N LEU A 21 7.41 2.71 -7.10
CA LEU A 21 8.59 2.24 -6.38
C LEU A 21 9.91 2.66 -7.05
N LEU A 22 9.97 2.65 -8.39
CA LEU A 22 11.11 3.18 -9.14
C LEU A 22 11.32 4.67 -8.88
N ARG A 23 10.23 5.44 -8.78
CA ARG A 23 10.33 6.86 -8.42
C ARG A 23 10.86 7.04 -7.00
N ILE A 24 10.35 6.27 -6.03
CA ILE A 24 10.86 6.29 -4.64
C ILE A 24 12.36 5.98 -4.62
N ARG A 25 12.80 4.96 -5.38
CA ARG A 25 14.22 4.62 -5.52
C ARG A 25 15.05 5.80 -6.03
N GLN A 26 14.59 6.45 -7.09
CA GLN A 26 15.28 7.59 -7.68
C GLN A 26 15.37 8.76 -6.69
N ASP A 27 14.30 9.02 -5.93
CA ASP A 27 14.28 10.08 -4.93
C ASP A 27 15.29 9.79 -3.80
N ILE A 28 15.36 8.54 -3.30
CA ILE A 28 16.36 8.11 -2.30
C ILE A 28 17.80 8.30 -2.83
N LEU A 29 18.07 7.90 -4.08
CA LEU A 29 19.42 7.98 -4.68
C LEU A 29 19.86 9.41 -4.96
N SER A 30 18.93 10.26 -5.41
CA SER A 30 19.26 11.62 -5.84
C SER A 30 19.60 12.58 -4.69
N ARG A 31 19.21 12.26 -3.45
CA ARG A 31 19.35 13.13 -2.25
C ARG A 31 18.81 14.57 -2.42
N ALA A 32 18.17 14.90 -3.54
CA ALA A 32 17.67 16.25 -3.85
C ALA A 32 16.51 16.66 -2.92
N SER A 33 15.81 15.64 -2.46
CA SER A 33 14.82 15.58 -1.42
C SER A 33 14.87 14.11 -1.05
N GLY A 34 15.16 13.75 0.21
CA GLY A 34 14.94 12.35 0.55
C GLY A 34 13.47 11.96 0.29
N PRO A 35 13.08 10.69 0.46
CA PRO A 35 11.73 10.21 0.14
C PRO A 35 10.57 11.03 0.77
N TYR A 36 10.90 11.87 1.74
CA TYR A 36 10.17 12.94 2.41
C TYR A 36 9.12 13.73 1.61
N LEU A 37 9.27 13.96 0.30
CA LEU A 37 8.31 14.80 -0.44
C LEU A 37 6.94 14.15 -0.70
N HIS A 38 6.85 12.82 -0.66
CA HIS A 38 5.63 12.10 -1.05
C HIS A 38 5.11 11.10 -0.01
N ILE A 39 5.97 10.62 0.89
CA ILE A 39 5.72 9.40 1.71
C ILE A 39 6.34 9.47 3.12
N GLY A 40 6.78 10.65 3.57
CA GLY A 40 7.38 10.81 4.91
C GLY A 40 8.74 10.11 5.04
N MET A 41 9.02 9.50 6.19
CA MET A 41 10.21 8.66 6.39
C MET A 41 9.86 7.21 6.04
N PRO A 42 10.23 6.68 4.86
CA PRO A 42 10.03 5.27 4.57
C PRO A 42 11.01 4.49 5.44
N ASP A 43 10.46 3.80 6.43
CA ASP A 43 11.12 2.65 7.01
C ASP A 43 10.63 1.37 6.31
N VAL A 44 11.36 0.29 6.52
CA VAL A 44 11.10 -1.00 5.89
C VAL A 44 9.71 -1.56 6.22
N GLU A 45 9.21 -1.34 7.42
CA GLU A 45 7.90 -1.85 7.85
C GLU A 45 6.78 -1.08 7.16
N TRP A 46 6.92 0.24 7.06
CA TRP A 46 5.99 1.09 6.30
C TRP A 46 5.97 0.69 4.81
N VAL A 47 7.13 0.57 4.14
CA VAL A 47 7.19 0.23 2.70
C VAL A 47 6.62 -1.15 2.41
N THR A 48 6.89 -2.11 3.31
CA THR A 48 6.35 -3.48 3.18
C THR A 48 4.83 -3.47 3.01
N CYS A 49 4.13 -2.69 3.83
CA CYS A 49 2.67 -2.65 3.78
C CYS A 49 2.12 -1.57 2.84
N PHE A 50 2.90 -0.55 2.50
CA PHE A 50 2.57 0.37 1.40
C PHE A 50 2.35 -0.37 0.08
N VAL A 51 3.23 -1.31 -0.26
CA VAL A 51 3.08 -2.17 -1.45
C VAL A 51 1.76 -2.94 -1.39
N LEU A 52 1.39 -3.48 -0.22
CA LEU A 52 0.14 -4.21 -0.02
C LEU A 52 -1.09 -3.31 -0.17
N GLY A 53 -1.09 -2.14 0.46
CA GLY A 53 -2.20 -1.19 0.38
C GLY A 53 -2.41 -0.63 -1.03
N TYR A 54 -1.33 -0.33 -1.74
CA TYR A 54 -1.41 0.10 -3.13
C TYR A 54 -1.96 -1.01 -4.03
N GLY A 55 -1.46 -2.24 -3.88
CA GLY A 55 -1.98 -3.42 -4.60
C GLY A 55 -3.45 -3.69 -4.30
N GLU A 56 -3.88 -3.51 -3.06
CA GLU A 56 -5.28 -3.67 -2.67
C GLU A 56 -6.19 -2.64 -3.36
N CYS A 57 -5.72 -1.41 -3.55
CA CYS A 57 -6.43 -0.39 -4.32
C CYS A 57 -6.57 -0.78 -5.80
N LEU A 58 -5.49 -1.27 -6.42
CA LEU A 58 -5.52 -1.79 -7.80
C LEU A 58 -6.51 -2.96 -7.93
N ARG A 59 -6.50 -3.88 -6.97
CA ARG A 59 -7.42 -5.02 -6.89
C ARG A 59 -8.88 -4.56 -6.79
N HIS A 60 -9.16 -3.59 -5.92
CA HIS A 60 -10.50 -2.99 -5.81
C HIS A 60 -10.93 -2.26 -7.09
N GLY A 61 -9.99 -1.65 -7.81
CA GLY A 61 -10.23 -1.08 -9.13
C GLY A 61 -10.48 -2.13 -10.22
N GLY A 62 -10.19 -3.41 -9.97
CA GLY A 62 -10.24 -4.47 -10.98
C GLY A 62 -9.20 -4.26 -12.09
N VAL A 63 -8.05 -3.67 -11.75
CA VAL A 63 -6.94 -3.45 -12.69
C VAL A 63 -6.33 -4.78 -13.09
N ARG A 64 -5.98 -4.90 -14.38
CA ARG A 64 -5.25 -6.05 -14.90
C ARG A 64 -3.78 -5.68 -15.05
N GLU A 65 -2.98 -6.05 -14.07
CA GLU A 65 -1.57 -5.63 -13.96
C GLU A 65 -0.64 -6.34 -14.97
N GLY A 66 -1.09 -7.43 -15.59
CA GLY A 66 -0.29 -8.16 -16.58
C GLY A 66 0.98 -8.72 -15.95
N THR A 67 2.14 -8.49 -16.56
CA THR A 67 3.45 -8.99 -16.09
C THR A 67 3.82 -8.52 -14.69
N ASP A 68 3.26 -7.41 -14.21
CA ASP A 68 3.62 -6.83 -12.91
C ASP A 68 3.31 -7.77 -11.74
N VAL A 69 2.34 -8.68 -11.89
CA VAL A 69 2.03 -9.72 -10.88
C VAL A 69 3.13 -10.78 -10.75
N LEU A 70 4.04 -10.89 -11.73
CA LEU A 70 5.13 -11.87 -11.73
C LEU A 70 6.28 -11.48 -10.81
N PHE A 71 6.33 -10.24 -10.30
CA PHE A 71 7.43 -9.78 -9.45
C PHE A 71 7.64 -10.68 -8.24
N GLY A 72 6.57 -11.07 -7.54
CA GLY A 72 6.68 -11.92 -6.35
C GLY A 72 7.26 -13.30 -6.65
N GLU A 73 6.80 -13.93 -7.74
CA GLU A 73 7.26 -15.24 -8.21
C GLU A 73 8.72 -15.19 -8.66
N TRP A 74 9.08 -14.17 -9.44
CA TRP A 74 10.45 -13.93 -9.87
C TRP A 74 11.39 -13.67 -8.69
N PHE A 75 10.99 -12.78 -7.78
CA PHE A 75 11.79 -12.38 -6.63
C PHE A 75 12.03 -13.56 -5.67
N ARG A 76 11.03 -14.42 -5.50
CA ARG A 76 11.11 -15.63 -4.68
C ARG A 76 11.85 -16.78 -5.36
N ASP A 77 11.51 -17.15 -6.59
CA ASP A 77 11.95 -18.43 -7.17
C ASP A 77 13.16 -18.28 -8.10
N VAL A 78 13.23 -17.17 -8.84
CA VAL A 78 14.33 -16.89 -9.76
C VAL A 78 15.48 -16.24 -9.02
N ARG A 79 15.21 -15.14 -8.28
CA ARG A 79 16.22 -14.44 -7.50
C ARG A 79 16.51 -15.07 -6.15
N LYS A 80 15.64 -15.93 -5.64
CA LYS A 80 15.80 -16.57 -4.32
C LYS A 80 16.06 -15.55 -3.22
N ALA A 81 15.43 -14.39 -3.36
CA ALA A 81 15.69 -13.20 -2.57
C ALA A 81 14.52 -12.89 -1.62
N TRP A 82 13.56 -13.81 -1.48
CA TRP A 82 12.46 -13.78 -0.50
C TRP A 82 12.70 -14.80 0.64
N PRO A 83 13.28 -14.38 1.78
CA PRO A 83 13.47 -15.26 2.93
C PRO A 83 12.13 -15.63 3.57
N GLY A 84 12.08 -16.74 4.32
CA GLY A 84 10.86 -17.21 4.99
C GLY A 84 10.27 -16.19 5.97
N GLN A 85 11.11 -15.33 6.56
CA GLN A 85 10.69 -14.21 7.41
C GLN A 85 10.25 -12.93 6.66
N GLY A 86 10.27 -12.95 5.32
CA GLY A 86 10.10 -11.77 4.47
C GLY A 86 11.39 -11.00 4.21
N TRP A 87 11.40 -10.17 3.16
CA TRP A 87 12.59 -9.40 2.75
C TRP A 87 12.99 -8.33 3.77
N GLY A 88 12.01 -7.65 4.38
CA GLY A 88 12.25 -6.50 5.26
C GLY A 88 13.14 -6.82 6.46
N PRO A 89 12.72 -7.73 7.37
CA PRO A 89 13.54 -8.14 8.52
C PRO A 89 14.88 -8.75 8.11
N ALA A 90 14.95 -9.43 6.98
CA ALA A 90 16.18 -10.04 6.49
C ALA A 90 17.20 -9.00 6.05
N TYR A 91 16.79 -8.01 5.26
CA TYR A 91 17.69 -6.97 4.75
C TYR A 91 18.08 -5.99 5.84
N LEU A 92 17.17 -5.68 6.78
CA LEU A 92 17.54 -4.92 7.98
C LEU A 92 18.64 -5.62 8.78
N ARG A 93 18.54 -6.94 8.99
CA ARG A 93 19.58 -7.70 9.69
C ARG A 93 20.91 -7.67 8.93
N GLU A 94 20.87 -7.86 7.63
CA GLU A 94 22.06 -7.81 6.76
C GLU A 94 22.77 -6.46 6.84
N PHE A 95 22.01 -5.37 6.88
CA PHE A 95 22.55 -4.01 6.98
C PHE A 95 22.55 -3.43 8.39
N GLN A 96 22.53 -4.26 9.43
CA GLN A 96 22.66 -3.85 10.84
C GLN A 96 21.64 -2.76 11.26
N GLY A 97 20.43 -2.81 10.72
CA GLY A 97 19.35 -1.87 11.00
C GLY A 97 19.30 -0.63 10.10
N ASP A 98 20.20 -0.52 9.11
CA ASP A 98 20.16 0.58 8.14
C ASP A 98 18.92 0.46 7.21
N GLN A 99 17.91 1.26 7.53
CA GLN A 99 16.63 1.32 6.82
C GLN A 99 16.82 1.66 5.35
N THR A 100 17.64 2.67 5.05
CA THR A 100 17.83 3.17 3.69
C THR A 100 18.50 2.11 2.81
N ARG A 101 19.54 1.43 3.31
CA ARG A 101 20.20 0.35 2.56
C ARG A 101 19.31 -0.85 2.38
N ALA A 102 18.55 -1.23 3.40
CA ALA A 102 17.59 -2.33 3.32
C ALA A 102 16.49 -2.05 2.28
N LEU A 103 15.95 -0.84 2.27
CA LEU A 103 14.98 -0.40 1.27
C LEU A 103 15.57 -0.35 -0.14
N LEU A 104 16.75 0.26 -0.30
CA LEU A 104 17.41 0.35 -1.60
C LEU A 104 17.67 -1.04 -2.19
N LYS A 105 18.06 -2.02 -1.38
CA LYS A 105 18.23 -3.39 -1.86
C LYS A 105 16.94 -3.98 -2.45
N TYR A 106 15.80 -3.80 -1.77
CA TYR A 106 14.51 -4.25 -2.31
C TYR A 106 14.15 -3.49 -3.60
N LEU A 107 14.35 -2.17 -3.61
CA LEU A 107 14.05 -1.34 -4.76
C LEU A 107 14.99 -1.61 -5.96
N ASP A 108 16.22 -2.03 -5.73
CA ASP A 108 17.14 -2.49 -6.77
C ASP A 108 16.60 -3.73 -7.47
N TYR A 109 15.99 -4.67 -6.75
CA TYR A 109 15.28 -5.80 -7.37
C TYR A 109 14.06 -5.37 -8.18
N VAL A 110 13.33 -4.35 -7.72
CA VAL A 110 12.22 -3.77 -8.50
C VAL A 110 12.74 -3.17 -9.81
N ALA A 111 13.84 -2.43 -9.76
CA ALA A 111 14.48 -1.89 -10.96
C ALA A 111 14.95 -3.01 -11.90
N GLU A 112 15.61 -4.01 -11.35
CA GLU A 112 16.11 -5.15 -12.12
C GLU A 112 14.97 -5.97 -12.77
N PHE A 113 13.84 -6.15 -12.08
CA PHE A 113 12.65 -6.79 -12.65
C PHE A 113 12.09 -6.03 -13.86
N ARG A 114 12.11 -4.70 -13.82
CA ARG A 114 11.58 -3.86 -14.92
C ARG A 114 12.44 -3.93 -16.18
N GLU A 115 13.68 -4.36 -16.07
CA GLU A 115 14.60 -4.56 -17.19
C GLU A 115 14.54 -5.98 -17.79
N LEU A 116 13.66 -6.86 -17.28
CA LEU A 116 13.52 -8.21 -17.82
C LEU A 116 12.97 -8.20 -19.25
N SER A 117 13.57 -9.01 -20.12
CA SER A 117 13.06 -9.21 -21.48
C SER A 117 11.73 -9.97 -21.47
N PRO A 118 10.91 -9.88 -22.55
CA PRO A 118 9.70 -10.67 -22.67
C PRO A 118 9.93 -12.18 -22.52
N GLU A 119 11.05 -12.70 -23.03
CA GLU A 119 11.43 -14.11 -22.90
C GLU A 119 11.72 -14.48 -21.45
N ALA A 120 12.42 -13.60 -20.72
CA ALA A 120 12.68 -13.79 -19.30
C ALA A 120 11.39 -13.74 -18.47
N LEU A 121 10.46 -12.84 -18.80
CA LEU A 121 9.15 -12.75 -18.15
C LEU A 121 8.29 -14.00 -18.41
N ALA A 122 8.34 -14.55 -19.63
CA ALA A 122 7.62 -15.77 -19.99
C ALA A 122 8.23 -17.05 -19.36
N ALA A 123 9.46 -17.00 -18.87
CA ALA A 123 10.13 -18.10 -18.20
C ALA A 123 9.88 -18.14 -16.68
N ILE A 124 9.27 -17.09 -16.10
CA ILE A 124 8.96 -17.05 -14.67
C ILE A 124 7.88 -18.09 -14.36
N PRO A 125 8.07 -18.96 -13.35
CA PRO A 125 7.05 -19.90 -12.96
C PRO A 125 5.72 -19.23 -12.61
N TRP A 126 4.60 -19.79 -13.09
CA TRP A 126 3.26 -19.31 -12.79
C TRP A 126 2.41 -20.46 -12.24
N TYR A 127 2.07 -20.39 -10.96
CA TYR A 127 1.37 -21.48 -10.25
C TYR A 127 -0.13 -21.26 -10.09
N SER A 128 -0.64 -20.09 -10.48
CA SER A 128 -2.07 -19.81 -10.38
C SER A 128 -2.82 -20.40 -11.57
N GLN A 129 -4.08 -20.79 -11.36
CA GLN A 129 -4.93 -21.25 -12.45
C GLN A 129 -5.23 -20.10 -13.41
N GLY A 130 -5.02 -20.30 -14.71
CA GLY A 130 -5.34 -19.31 -15.74
C GLY A 130 -4.23 -19.09 -16.76
N GLN A 131 -4.39 -18.03 -17.55
CA GLN A 131 -3.41 -17.61 -18.54
C GLN A 131 -2.16 -17.05 -17.87
N HIS A 132 -0.97 -17.37 -18.40
CA HIS A 132 0.28 -16.81 -17.90
C HIS A 132 0.31 -15.28 -18.09
N PRO A 133 0.65 -14.50 -17.05
CA PRO A 133 0.64 -13.03 -17.13
C PRO A 133 1.53 -12.41 -18.21
N ALA A 134 2.61 -13.08 -18.63
CA ALA A 134 3.48 -12.66 -19.73
C ALA A 134 2.78 -12.62 -21.10
N THR A 135 1.66 -13.33 -21.25
CA THR A 135 0.85 -13.33 -22.48
C THR A 135 -0.37 -12.41 -22.39
N MET A 136 -0.55 -11.73 -21.26
CA MET A 136 -1.69 -10.84 -21.02
C MET A 136 -1.33 -9.41 -21.40
N THR A 137 -2.24 -8.74 -22.11
CA THR A 137 -2.19 -7.29 -22.23
C THR A 137 -2.66 -6.66 -20.92
N PRO A 138 -1.85 -5.82 -20.24
CA PRO A 138 -2.28 -5.13 -19.06
C PRO A 138 -3.36 -4.09 -19.39
N SER A 139 -4.26 -3.83 -18.44
CA SER A 139 -5.25 -2.76 -18.50
C SER A 139 -5.22 -1.99 -17.19
N TRP A 140 -4.65 -0.79 -17.26
CA TRP A 140 -4.54 0.15 -16.13
C TRP A 140 -5.75 1.07 -16.00
N VAL A 141 -6.71 0.98 -16.92
CA VAL A 141 -8.03 1.57 -16.73
C VAL A 141 -8.79 0.68 -15.74
N PRO A 142 -9.23 1.21 -14.60
CA PRO A 142 -9.94 0.42 -13.61
C PRO A 142 -11.32 0.02 -14.14
N ALA A 143 -11.68 -1.25 -13.97
CA ALA A 143 -12.99 -1.78 -14.35
C ALA A 143 -14.12 -1.24 -13.44
N HIS A 144 -13.78 -0.86 -12.21
CA HIS A 144 -14.70 -0.30 -11.23
C HIS A 144 -14.01 0.84 -10.49
N ARG A 145 -14.79 1.78 -9.94
CA ARG A 145 -14.21 2.79 -9.06
C ARG A 145 -13.67 2.10 -7.79
N PRO A 146 -12.39 2.28 -7.43
CA PRO A 146 -11.87 1.77 -6.16
C PRO A 146 -12.62 2.40 -4.98
N LYS A 147 -12.76 1.64 -3.89
CA LYS A 147 -13.46 2.11 -2.69
C LYS A 147 -12.72 3.30 -2.05
N PRO A 148 -13.41 4.29 -1.47
CA PRO A 148 -12.77 5.28 -0.60
C PRO A 148 -12.02 4.62 0.57
N THR A 149 -10.98 5.26 1.10
CA THR A 149 -10.16 4.69 2.17
C THR A 149 -10.97 4.45 3.45
N LEU A 150 -11.95 5.30 3.77
CA LEU A 150 -12.78 5.08 4.94
C LEU A 150 -13.62 3.80 4.83
N ASP A 151 -14.14 3.48 3.64
CA ASP A 151 -14.88 2.23 3.40
C ASP A 151 -13.97 1.00 3.53
N LEU A 152 -12.73 1.10 3.03
CA LEU A 152 -11.72 0.06 3.24
C LEU A 152 -11.46 -0.18 4.73
N LEU A 153 -11.30 0.87 5.54
CA LEU A 153 -11.09 0.71 6.98
C LEU A 153 -12.28 0.04 7.67
N LEU A 154 -13.51 0.39 7.29
CA LEU A 154 -14.72 -0.23 7.83
C LEU A 154 -14.85 -1.71 7.41
N GLU A 155 -14.44 -2.04 6.20
CA GLU A 155 -14.37 -3.42 5.71
C GLU A 155 -13.32 -4.23 6.49
N ILE A 156 -12.11 -3.72 6.65
CA ILE A 156 -11.06 -4.36 7.47
C ILE A 156 -11.59 -4.62 8.88
N ARG A 157 -12.21 -3.60 9.52
CA ARG A 157 -12.83 -3.74 10.85
C ARG A 157 -13.85 -4.86 10.90
N ARG A 158 -14.75 -4.92 9.90
CA ARG A 158 -15.79 -5.95 9.81
C ARG A 158 -15.19 -7.34 9.65
N GLU A 159 -14.15 -7.49 8.85
CA GLU A 159 -13.53 -8.78 8.55
C GLU A 159 -12.72 -9.34 9.74
N ILE A 160 -11.97 -8.48 10.44
CA ILE A 160 -11.22 -8.92 11.63
C ILE A 160 -12.14 -9.18 12.82
N GLY A 161 -13.25 -8.44 12.95
CA GLY A 161 -14.10 -8.47 14.14
C GLY A 161 -13.30 -8.22 15.42
N ASP A 162 -13.71 -8.84 16.54
CA ASP A 162 -13.03 -8.69 17.83
C ASP A 162 -11.92 -9.73 18.08
N VAL A 163 -11.55 -10.52 17.05
CA VAL A 163 -10.60 -11.64 17.21
C VAL A 163 -9.16 -11.14 17.13
N PRO A 164 -8.35 -11.31 18.19
CA PRO A 164 -6.95 -10.89 18.20
C PRO A 164 -6.12 -11.51 17.07
N GLY A 165 -5.13 -10.77 16.56
CA GLY A 165 -4.20 -11.23 15.53
C GLY A 165 -4.75 -11.27 14.09
N ARG A 166 -6.07 -11.12 13.88
CA ARG A 166 -6.65 -11.12 12.52
C ARG A 166 -6.26 -9.91 11.67
N LEU A 167 -5.75 -8.83 12.27
CA LEU A 167 -5.10 -7.75 11.53
C LEU A 167 -3.95 -8.27 10.66
N GLY A 168 -3.29 -9.36 11.06
CA GLY A 168 -2.22 -9.94 10.28
C GLY A 168 -2.63 -10.50 8.92
N LEU A 169 -3.93 -10.69 8.67
CA LEU A 169 -4.45 -11.04 7.35
C LEU A 169 -4.23 -9.92 6.31
N PHE A 170 -4.12 -8.66 6.78
CA PHE A 170 -3.96 -7.48 5.91
C PHE A 170 -2.53 -6.96 5.90
N ILE A 171 -1.85 -6.99 7.07
CA ILE A 171 -0.54 -6.35 7.24
C ILE A 171 0.57 -7.31 7.69
N GLY A 172 0.29 -8.61 7.82
CA GLY A 172 1.26 -9.59 8.32
C GLY A 172 1.56 -9.38 9.81
N THR A 173 2.81 -9.07 10.15
CA THR A 173 3.13 -8.68 11.54
C THR A 173 2.33 -7.43 11.93
N VAL A 174 1.67 -7.45 13.09
CA VAL A 174 0.82 -6.33 13.52
C VAL A 174 1.70 -5.22 14.11
N ASP A 175 1.84 -4.12 13.37
CA ASP A 175 2.62 -2.93 13.73
C ASP A 175 1.91 -1.67 13.19
N VAL A 176 1.87 -0.58 13.95
CA VAL A 176 1.18 0.65 13.53
C VAL A 176 1.80 1.28 12.27
N ARG A 177 3.11 1.15 12.06
CA ARG A 177 3.80 1.66 10.87
C ARG A 177 3.40 0.89 9.61
N ARG A 178 3.18 -0.43 9.76
CA ARG A 178 2.64 -1.27 8.69
C ARG A 178 1.22 -0.85 8.32
N MET A 179 0.35 -0.62 9.31
CA MET A 179 -1.01 -0.14 9.02
C MET A 179 -0.99 1.26 8.39
N ALA A 180 -0.11 2.16 8.85
CA ALA A 180 0.06 3.48 8.25
C ALA A 180 0.51 3.35 6.78
N GLY A 181 1.54 2.54 6.50
CA GLY A 181 2.00 2.25 5.15
C GLY A 181 0.89 1.69 4.26
N PHE A 182 0.11 0.73 4.76
CA PHE A 182 -1.04 0.19 4.04
C PHE A 182 -2.05 1.27 3.65
N ILE A 183 -2.43 2.14 4.59
CA ILE A 183 -3.35 3.26 4.33
C ILE A 183 -2.75 4.20 3.29
N ASP A 184 -1.49 4.60 3.45
CA ASP A 184 -0.83 5.56 2.56
C ASP A 184 -0.67 5.02 1.14
N GLY A 185 -0.35 3.73 0.99
CA GLY A 185 -0.28 3.06 -0.30
C GLY A 185 -1.62 3.06 -1.01
N TYR A 186 -2.68 2.73 -0.29
CA TYR A 186 -4.04 2.76 -0.83
C TYR A 186 -4.45 4.17 -1.26
N ARG A 187 -4.20 5.17 -0.40
CA ARG A 187 -4.52 6.59 -0.66
C ARG A 187 -3.74 7.17 -1.82
N LEU A 188 -2.45 6.87 -1.93
CA LEU A 188 -1.64 7.35 -3.05
C LEU A 188 -2.17 6.78 -4.37
N CYS A 189 -2.53 5.50 -4.39
CA CYS A 189 -3.12 4.86 -5.56
C CYS A 189 -4.42 5.57 -6.01
N LEU A 190 -5.32 5.87 -5.07
CA LEU A 190 -6.53 6.67 -5.33
C LEU A 190 -6.19 8.07 -5.88
N ALA A 191 -5.26 8.77 -5.25
CA ALA A 191 -4.89 10.13 -5.61
C ALA A 191 -4.28 10.19 -7.03
N LEU A 192 -3.39 9.24 -7.36
CA LEU A 192 -2.79 9.14 -8.70
C LEU A 192 -3.82 8.83 -9.78
N ALA A 193 -4.84 8.04 -9.45
CA ALA A 193 -6.02 7.78 -10.28
C ALA A 193 -7.01 8.98 -10.34
N GLY A 194 -6.66 10.13 -9.75
CA GLY A 194 -7.50 11.33 -9.76
C GLY A 194 -8.75 11.25 -8.87
N THR A 195 -8.84 10.23 -8.01
CA THR A 195 -9.94 10.09 -7.05
C THR A 195 -9.63 10.94 -5.82
N ARG A 196 -10.47 11.93 -5.54
CA ARG A 196 -10.36 12.72 -4.31
C ARG A 196 -11.01 11.94 -3.17
N ASP A 197 -10.19 11.51 -2.21
CA ASP A 197 -10.66 10.85 -1.00
C ASP A 197 -11.06 11.89 0.08
N GLU A 198 -12.07 12.70 -0.25
CA GLU A 198 -12.52 13.82 0.60
C GLU A 198 -13.05 13.34 1.94
N GLU A 199 -13.65 12.14 1.96
CA GLU A 199 -14.20 11.58 3.18
C GLU A 199 -13.10 11.19 4.17
N TYR A 200 -12.03 10.54 3.70
CA TYR A 200 -10.90 10.25 4.56
C TYR A 200 -10.22 11.54 5.05
N ALA A 201 -10.09 12.57 4.20
CA ALA A 201 -9.56 13.87 4.62
C ALA A 201 -10.42 14.54 5.72
N ARG A 202 -11.76 14.39 5.66
CA ARG A 202 -12.65 14.85 6.74
C ARG A 202 -12.49 14.01 8.01
N PHE A 203 -12.30 12.69 7.87
CA PHE A 203 -12.03 11.81 9.00
C PHE A 203 -10.72 12.21 9.71
N GLU A 204 -9.63 12.45 8.97
CA GLU A 204 -8.35 12.93 9.52
C GLU A 204 -8.53 14.26 10.27
N ARG A 205 -9.27 15.21 9.68
CA ARG A 205 -9.58 16.47 10.35
C ARG A 205 -10.37 16.26 11.64
N TRP A 206 -11.39 15.40 11.59
CA TRP A 206 -12.20 15.07 12.76
C TRP A 206 -11.39 14.38 13.86
N LEU A 207 -10.39 13.56 13.52
CA LEU A 207 -9.45 13.01 14.51
C LEU A 207 -8.74 14.15 15.27
N HIS A 208 -8.26 15.18 14.59
CA HIS A 208 -7.65 16.35 15.26
C HIS A 208 -8.65 17.14 16.09
N GLU A 209 -9.82 17.45 15.53
CA GLU A 209 -10.80 18.35 16.17
C GLU A 209 -11.56 17.69 17.33
N ALA A 210 -12.03 16.44 17.14
CA ALA A 210 -12.92 15.76 18.08
C ALA A 210 -12.19 14.72 18.95
N LYS A 211 -11.06 14.15 18.48
CA LYS A 211 -10.26 13.16 19.23
C LYS A 211 -8.95 13.72 19.77
N ALA A 212 -8.77 15.05 19.66
CA ALA A 212 -7.65 15.79 20.21
C ALA A 212 -6.27 15.23 19.81
N LEU A 213 -6.13 14.75 18.56
CA LEU A 213 -4.79 14.46 18.04
C LEU A 213 -3.98 15.77 17.99
N PRO A 214 -2.72 15.78 18.45
CA PRO A 214 -1.89 16.97 18.42
C PRO A 214 -1.80 17.56 17.00
N PRO A 215 -1.82 18.90 16.84
CA PRO A 215 -1.67 19.53 15.53
C PRO A 215 -0.39 19.06 14.83
N GLY A 216 -0.53 18.62 13.57
CA GLY A 216 0.59 18.12 12.76
C GLY A 216 1.07 16.71 13.12
N ALA A 217 0.48 16.04 14.11
CA ALA A 217 0.79 14.65 14.42
C ALA A 217 -0.10 13.69 13.62
N GLU A 218 0.51 12.69 13.01
CA GLU A 218 -0.22 11.56 12.43
C GLU A 218 -0.72 10.61 13.54
N TRP A 219 -1.76 9.82 13.26
CA TRP A 219 -2.38 8.91 14.24
C TRP A 219 -1.46 7.82 14.84
N PRO A 220 -0.44 7.25 14.17
CA PRO A 220 0.26 6.06 14.67
C PRO A 220 0.88 6.26 16.05
N GLN A 221 1.67 7.33 16.23
CA GLN A 221 2.40 7.57 17.46
C GLN A 221 1.50 7.95 18.65
N PRO A 222 0.57 8.93 18.53
CA PRO A 222 -0.36 9.26 19.61
C PRO A 222 -1.21 8.06 20.06
N PHE A 223 -1.70 7.24 19.12
CA PHE A 223 -2.52 6.09 19.50
C PHE A 223 -1.70 4.99 20.13
N LEU A 224 -0.48 4.74 19.62
CA LEU A 224 0.43 3.79 20.25
C LEU A 224 0.78 4.19 21.68
N GLN A 225 1.01 5.48 21.94
CA GLN A 225 1.27 6.00 23.30
C GLN A 225 0.08 5.78 24.23
N VAL A 226 -1.13 6.12 23.80
CA VAL A 226 -2.37 5.92 24.58
C VAL A 226 -2.63 4.44 24.86
N CYS A 227 -2.26 3.56 23.93
CA CYS A 227 -2.39 2.11 24.06
C CYS A 227 -1.19 1.44 24.74
N GLY A 228 -0.27 2.20 25.37
CA GLY A 228 0.86 1.64 26.11
C GLY A 228 1.85 0.84 25.26
N GLY A 229 1.97 1.15 23.97
CA GLY A 229 2.83 0.43 23.04
C GLY A 229 2.16 -0.75 22.32
N ASP A 230 0.89 -1.04 22.58
CA ASP A 230 0.16 -2.11 21.89
C ASP A 230 -0.31 -1.64 20.51
N SER A 231 0.36 -2.16 19.47
CA SER A 231 0.05 -1.83 18.07
C SER A 231 -1.32 -2.34 17.62
N GLU A 232 -1.74 -3.53 18.08
CA GLU A 232 -3.04 -4.08 17.70
C GLU A 232 -4.17 -3.21 18.28
N GLN A 233 -4.05 -2.83 19.56
CA GLN A 233 -5.04 -1.94 20.19
C GLN A 233 -5.05 -0.56 19.57
N ALA A 234 -3.89 0.00 19.22
CA ALA A 234 -3.81 1.30 18.54
C ALA A 234 -4.50 1.26 17.16
N ILE A 235 -4.30 0.19 16.38
CA ILE A 235 -4.99 0.01 15.08
C ILE A 235 -6.48 -0.20 15.29
N ARG A 236 -6.89 -1.04 16.24
CA ARG A 236 -8.32 -1.24 16.56
C ARG A 236 -9.00 0.04 17.00
N ARG A 237 -8.30 0.91 17.73
CA ARG A 237 -8.78 2.24 18.10
C ARG A 237 -9.01 3.12 16.86
N LEU A 238 -8.07 3.17 15.92
CA LEU A 238 -8.26 3.87 14.64
C LEU A 238 -9.50 3.35 13.90
N LEU A 239 -9.64 2.03 13.78
CA LEU A 239 -10.78 1.40 13.11
C LEU A 239 -12.11 1.69 13.84
N GLY A 240 -12.10 1.72 15.17
CA GLY A 240 -13.24 2.14 15.98
C GLY A 240 -13.63 3.58 15.73
N PHE A 241 -12.66 4.48 15.62
CA PHE A 241 -12.88 5.88 15.26
C PHE A 241 -13.40 6.06 13.83
N ALA A 242 -12.95 5.26 12.87
CA ALA A 242 -13.52 5.25 11.52
C ALA A 242 -15.02 4.89 11.55
N ALA A 243 -15.41 3.92 12.37
CA ALA A 243 -16.81 3.53 12.55
C ALA A 243 -17.65 4.59 13.28
N GLU A 244 -17.07 5.23 14.29
CA GLU A 244 -17.70 6.33 15.00
C GLU A 244 -17.95 7.53 14.07
N PHE A 245 -16.93 7.94 13.31
CA PHE A 245 -17.03 9.03 12.34
C PHE A 245 -18.10 8.78 11.28
N ARG A 246 -18.23 7.53 10.78
CA ARG A 246 -19.26 7.15 9.80
C ARG A 246 -20.68 7.25 10.36
N SER A 247 -20.84 7.14 11.68
CA SER A 247 -22.14 7.11 12.36
C SER A 247 -22.62 8.50 12.81
N ASN A 248 -21.77 9.52 12.67
CA ASN A 248 -22.05 10.94 12.94
C ASN A 248 -22.48 11.67 11.66
#